data_AF-A0A355I9P8-F1
#
_entry.id   AF-A0A355I9P8-F1
#
_cell.length_a   1.000
_cell.length_b   1.000
_cell.length_c   1.000
_cell.angle_alpha   90.00
_cell.angle_beta   90.00
_cell.angle_gamma   90.00
#
_symmetry.space_group_name_H-M   'P 1'
#
loop_
_entity.id
_entity.type
_entity.pdbx_description
1 polymer ?
#
loop_
_entity_poly.entity_id
_entity_poly.type
_entity_poly.pdbx_seq_one_letter_code
_entity_poly.pdbx_strand_id
1 'polypeptide(L)' 'PESVKASQDWLSPRYAEDAPQWGYQQAEVWKDFGDWMYNNGLIAGEFDYQKAYTNRFIPEK' A
#
# COMPACT_ATOMS: atom_id res chain seq x y z
N PRO A 1 7.51 -21.71 -16.89
CA PRO A 1 7.07 -20.68 -17.86
C PRO A 1 5.56 -20.42 -17.80
N GLU A 2 4.74 -21.47 -17.76
CA GLU A 2 3.26 -21.35 -17.70
C GLU A 2 2.76 -20.75 -16.39
N SER A 3 3.28 -21.21 -15.24
CA SER A 3 2.94 -20.66 -13.91
C SER A 3 3.24 -19.17 -13.79
N VAL A 4 4.33 -18.71 -14.41
CA VAL A 4 4.70 -17.29 -14.45
C VAL A 4 3.70 -16.49 -15.27
N LYS A 5 3.26 -17.02 -16.43
CA LYS A 5 2.25 -16.36 -17.28
C LYS A 5 0.89 -16.28 -16.58
N ALA A 6 0.44 -17.38 -15.98
CA ALA A 6 -0.81 -17.40 -15.21
C ALA A 6 -0.78 -16.42 -14.03
N SER A 7 0.35 -16.33 -13.32
CA SER A 7 0.56 -15.33 -12.27
C SER A 7 0.50 -13.90 -12.82
N GLN A 8 1.16 -13.66 -13.95
CA GLN A 8 1.19 -12.34 -14.58
C GLN A 8 -0.18 -11.90 -15.10
N ASP A 9 -0.94 -12.82 -15.71
CA ASP A 9 -2.30 -12.55 -16.18
C ASP A 9 -3.20 -12.15 -15.01
N TRP A 10 -3.03 -12.80 -13.85
CA TRP A 10 -3.75 -12.44 -12.63
C TRP A 10 -3.28 -11.11 -12.01
N LEU A 11 -1.98 -10.83 -11.96
CA LEU A 11 -1.43 -9.62 -11.33
C LEU A 11 -1.58 -8.36 -12.20
N SER A 12 -1.52 -8.49 -13.51
CA SER A 12 -1.48 -7.35 -14.44
C SER A 12 -2.58 -6.31 -14.25
N PRO A 13 -3.87 -6.66 -14.01
CA PRO A 13 -4.89 -5.65 -13.72
C PRO A 13 -4.81 -5.06 -12.30
N ARG A 14 -4.07 -5.68 -11.38
CA ARG A 14 -4.05 -5.37 -9.94
C ARG A 14 -2.90 -4.46 -9.49
N TYR A 15 -1.92 -4.19 -10.35
CA TYR A 15 -0.76 -3.37 -9.96
C TYR A 15 -1.11 -1.92 -9.64
N ALA A 16 -2.06 -1.35 -10.39
CA ALA A 16 -2.58 -0.02 -10.11
C ALA A 16 -4.03 -0.08 -9.64
N GLU A 17 -4.85 -0.98 -10.21
CA GLU A 17 -6.27 -1.16 -9.89
C GLU A 17 -6.97 0.19 -9.66
N ASP A 18 -7.44 0.46 -8.44
CA ASP A 18 -8.21 1.66 -8.09
C ASP A 18 -7.34 2.90 -7.83
N ALA A 19 -6.02 2.75 -7.88
CA ALA A 19 -5.09 3.83 -7.60
C ALA A 19 -4.98 4.81 -8.79
N PRO A 20 -4.80 6.13 -8.55
CA PRO A 20 -4.64 7.12 -9.62
C PRO A 20 -3.49 6.83 -10.60
N GLN A 21 -2.47 6.12 -10.10
CA GLN A 21 -1.33 5.61 -10.84
C GLN A 21 -0.57 4.56 -10.01
N TRP A 22 0.26 3.77 -10.69
CA TRP A 22 1.11 2.77 -10.04
C TRP A 22 2.02 3.41 -8.97
N GLY A 23 2.16 2.73 -7.83
CA GLY A 23 2.98 3.19 -6.72
C GLY A 23 2.32 4.19 -5.77
N TYR A 24 1.09 4.65 -6.06
CA TYR A 24 0.34 5.51 -5.15
C TYR A 24 -0.07 4.78 -3.87
N GLN A 25 0.28 5.35 -2.73
CA GLN A 25 -0.07 4.83 -1.41
C GLN A 25 -1.22 5.63 -0.80
N GLN A 26 -2.26 4.93 -0.36
CA GLN A 26 -3.42 5.51 0.32
C GLN A 26 -3.12 5.71 1.80
N ALA A 27 -3.53 6.85 2.36
CA ALA A 27 -3.26 7.18 3.77
C ALA A 27 -3.98 6.23 4.72
N GLU A 28 -5.18 5.83 4.32
CA GLU A 28 -6.11 4.97 5.05
C GLU A 28 -5.47 3.61 5.34
N VAL A 29 -4.76 3.01 4.38
CA VAL A 29 -4.07 1.72 4.57
C VAL A 29 -3.04 1.79 5.70
N TRP A 30 -2.25 2.87 5.74
CA TRP A 30 -1.23 3.05 6.78
C TRP A 30 -1.85 3.36 8.14
N LYS A 31 -2.85 4.23 8.16
CA LYS A 31 -3.58 4.60 9.38
C LYS A 31 -4.28 3.38 9.98
N ASP A 32 -5.07 2.66 9.20
CA ASP A 32 -5.89 1.55 9.67
C ASP A 32 -5.01 0.40 10.19
N PHE A 33 -3.88 0.13 9.54
CA PHE A 33 -2.95 -0.88 10.02
C PHE A 33 -2.23 -0.43 11.31
N GLY A 34 -1.81 0.84 11.39
CA GLY A 34 -1.24 1.43 12.61
C GLY A 34 -2.20 1.37 13.80
N ASP A 35 -3.45 1.79 13.58
CA ASP A 35 -4.53 1.76 14.56
C ASP A 35 -4.81 0.32 15.01
N TRP A 36 -4.87 -0.62 14.07
CA TRP A 36 -5.03 -2.03 14.39
C TRP A 36 -3.88 -2.54 15.27
N MET A 37 -2.63 -2.24 14.95
CA MET A 37 -1.48 -2.65 15.76
C MET A 37 -1.53 -2.04 17.17
N TYR A 38 -1.88 -0.76 17.28
CA TYR A 38 -2.01 -0.07 18.56
C TYR A 38 -3.12 -0.69 19.42
N ASN A 39 -4.31 -0.87 18.84
CA ASN A 39 -5.48 -1.44 19.52
C ASN A 39 -5.24 -2.88 20.00
N ASN A 40 -4.38 -3.64 19.31
CA ASN A 40 -4.00 -5.00 19.70
C ASN A 40 -2.75 -5.06 20.60
N GLY A 41 -2.21 -3.91 21.04
CA GLY A 41 -1.04 -3.85 21.91
C GLY A 41 0.26 -4.36 21.27
N LEU A 42 0.35 -4.35 19.93
CA LEU A 42 1.52 -4.81 19.18
C LEU A 42 2.63 -3.75 19.10
N ILE A 43 2.28 -2.48 19.29
CA ILE A 43 3.22 -1.36 19.29
C ILE A 43 3.03 -0.48 20.53
N ALA A 44 4.13 0.07 21.03
CA ALA A 44 4.12 1.02 22.15
C ALA A 44 3.89 2.44 21.62
N GLY A 45 2.64 2.89 21.64
CA GLY A 45 2.25 4.26 21.28
C GLY A 45 1.58 4.40 19.92
N GLU A 46 1.07 5.59 19.66
CA GLU A 46 0.35 5.93 18.43
C GLU A 46 1.31 5.93 17.22
N PHE A 47 0.87 5.35 16.11
CA PHE A 47 1.63 5.25 14.87
C PHE A 47 1.42 6.50 13.99
N ASP A 48 2.49 7.26 13.76
CA ASP A 48 2.46 8.42 12.86
C ASP A 48 2.55 7.98 11.39
N TYR A 49 1.40 7.63 10.82
CA TYR A 49 1.29 7.13 9.45
C TYR A 49 1.76 8.13 8.38
N GLN A 50 1.71 9.43 8.66
CA GLN A 50 2.12 10.46 7.70
C GLN A 50 3.63 10.47 7.47
N LYS A 51 4.41 10.00 8.45
CA LYS A 51 5.87 9.86 8.32
C LYS A 51 6.30 8.52 7.72
N ALA A 52 5.38 7.57 7.60
CA ALA A 52 5.69 6.21 7.16
C ALA A 52 5.83 6.07 5.64
N TYR A 53 5.24 6.99 4.87
CA TYR A 53 5.27 6.95 3.41
C TYR A 53 5.26 8.33 2.78
N THR A 54 5.52 8.38 1.46
CA THR A 54 5.34 9.60 0.68
C THR A 54 5.05 9.27 -0.78
N ASN A 55 4.14 10.05 -1.37
CA ASN A 55 3.81 9.97 -2.80
C ASN A 55 4.60 11.01 -3.63
N ARG A 56 5.51 11.78 -3.02
CA ARG A 56 6.24 12.89 -3.66
C ARG A 56 7.15 12.48 -4.82
N PHE A 57 7.55 11.22 -4.88
CA PHE A 57 8.46 10.70 -5.90
C PHE A 57 7.73 9.93 -7.00
N ILE A 58 6.41 9.87 -6.95
CA ILE A 58 5.61 9.29 -8.02
C ILE A 58 5.66 10.27 -9.20
N PRO A 59 5.94 9.80 -10.43
CA PRO A 59 5.99 10.67 -11.59
C PRO A 59 4.71 11.49 -11.77
N GLU A 60 4.89 12.74 -12.20
CA GLU A 60 3.78 13.53 -12.71
C GLU A 60 3.37 12.97 -14.09
N LYS A 61 2.07 13.07 -14.40
CA LYS A 61 1.52 12.62 -15.70
C LYS A 61 1.84 13.61 -16.82
#